data_AF-A0A1Y5U0A5-F1
#
_entry.id   AF-A0A1Y5U0A5-F1
#
_cell.length_a   1.000
_cell.length_b   1.000
_cell.length_c   1.000
_cell.angle_alpha   90.00
_cell.angle_beta   90.00
_cell.angle_gamma   90.00
#
_symmetry.space_group_name_H-M   'P 1'
#
loop_
_entity.id
_entity.type
_entity.pdbx_description
1 polymer ?
#
loop_
_entity_poly.entity_id
_entity_poly.type
_entity_poly.pdbx_seq_one_letter_code
_entity_poly.pdbx_strand_id
1 'polypeptide(L)'
;MSGGFTFGTLEWTSGSNAGRRTEVLSHDVSDGIAVPALLEAPVRAIAESDSFTLRAGCDKRMETCGAKFANTANFRGFPHIPGQDAVLRYATKDGGHEGSVL
;
A
#
# COMPACT_ATOMS: atom_id res chain seq x y z
N MET A 1 -6.26 -14.21 -0.52
CA MET A 1 -6.36 -13.26 -1.64
C MET A 1 -4.95 -12.76 -1.97
N SER A 2 -4.52 -12.90 -3.22
CA SER A 2 -3.24 -12.35 -3.69
C SER A 2 -3.22 -10.81 -3.53
N GLY A 3 -2.05 -10.22 -3.33
CA GLY A 3 -1.85 -8.78 -3.16
C GLY A 3 -2.22 -8.17 -1.80
N GLY A 4 -2.89 -8.92 -0.91
CA GLY A 4 -3.35 -8.41 0.39
C GLY A 4 -2.26 -7.84 1.32
N PHE A 5 -1.00 -8.27 1.14
CA PHE A 5 0.13 -7.81 1.96
C PHE A 5 1.19 -7.02 1.17
N THR A 6 1.03 -6.83 -0.14
CA THR A 6 1.95 -6.01 -0.96
C THR A 6 2.02 -4.57 -0.43
N PHE A 7 3.23 -4.01 -0.29
CA PHE A 7 3.51 -2.74 0.40
C PHE A 7 3.20 -2.76 1.91
N GLY A 8 3.05 -3.95 2.47
CA GLY A 8 2.92 -4.19 3.90
C GLY A 8 4.27 -4.45 4.53
N THR A 9 4.26 -4.95 5.76
CA THR A 9 5.52 -5.30 6.43
C THR A 9 5.46 -6.64 7.12
N LEU A 10 6.58 -7.33 7.10
CA LEU A 10 6.84 -8.53 7.89
C LEU A 10 7.76 -8.15 9.05
N GLU A 11 7.39 -8.56 10.26
CA GLU A 11 8.18 -8.39 11.48
C GLU A 11 8.45 -9.76 12.10
N TRP A 12 9.72 -10.14 12.20
CA TRP A 12 10.13 -11.42 12.79
C TRP A 12 9.89 -11.39 14.30
N THR A 13 9.13 -12.36 14.83
CA THR A 13 8.78 -12.46 16.25
C THR A 13 9.58 -13.54 16.99
N SER A 14 10.32 -14.38 16.26
CA SER A 14 11.25 -15.36 16.82
C SER A 14 12.46 -15.59 15.89
N GLY A 15 13.31 -16.53 16.26
CA GLY A 15 14.47 -16.92 15.46
C GLY A 15 15.62 -15.93 15.51
N SER A 16 16.62 -16.15 14.65
CA SER A 16 17.83 -15.31 14.56
C SER A 16 17.56 -13.91 13.99
N ASN A 17 16.39 -13.70 13.38
CA ASN A 17 15.96 -12.42 12.85
C ASN A 17 14.99 -11.67 13.78
N ALA A 18 14.66 -12.20 14.98
CA ALA A 18 13.69 -11.61 15.90
C ALA A 18 13.89 -10.08 16.09
N GLY A 19 12.78 -9.33 16.00
CA GLY A 19 12.76 -7.87 16.08
C GLY A 19 13.12 -7.14 14.78
N ARG A 20 13.56 -7.84 13.72
CA ARG A 20 13.79 -7.23 12.41
C ARG A 20 12.47 -7.09 11.65
N ARG A 21 12.33 -5.96 10.96
CA ARG A 21 11.18 -5.64 10.11
C ARG A 21 11.66 -5.36 8.68
N THR A 22 10.88 -5.80 7.70
CA THR A 22 11.11 -5.55 6.27
C THR A 22 9.80 -5.27 5.55
N GLU A 23 9.88 -4.61 4.40
CA GLU A 23 8.75 -4.41 3.49
C GLU A 23 8.46 -5.69 2.68
N VAL A 24 7.19 -5.91 2.40
CA VAL A 24 6.70 -6.97 1.49
C VAL A 24 6.59 -6.39 0.09
N LEU A 25 7.48 -6.81 -0.81
CA LEU A 25 7.53 -6.38 -2.20
C LEU A 25 6.34 -6.91 -3.01
N SER A 26 5.98 -8.18 -2.78
CA SER A 26 4.79 -8.80 -3.38
C SER A 26 4.26 -9.90 -2.46
N HIS A 27 2.99 -10.21 -2.61
CA HIS A 27 2.34 -11.29 -1.87
C HIS A 27 1.42 -12.05 -2.81
N ASP A 28 1.74 -13.32 -3.06
CA ASP A 28 0.88 -14.20 -3.84
C ASP A 28 0.24 -15.28 -2.97
N VAL A 29 -0.81 -15.92 -3.49
CA VAL A 29 -1.42 -17.09 -2.88
C VAL A 29 -1.59 -18.18 -3.93
N SER A 30 -0.86 -19.28 -3.76
CA SER A 30 -0.89 -20.45 -4.63
C SER A 30 -1.20 -21.70 -3.78
N ASP A 31 -2.19 -22.49 -4.19
CA ASP A 31 -2.62 -23.71 -3.48
C ASP A 31 -2.90 -23.51 -1.97
N GLY A 32 -3.41 -22.31 -1.61
CA GLY A 32 -3.67 -21.93 -0.21
C GLY A 32 -2.44 -21.51 0.58
N ILE A 33 -1.24 -21.54 -0.02
CA ILE A 33 0.01 -21.09 0.58
C ILE A 33 0.23 -19.61 0.22
N ALA A 34 0.38 -18.78 1.24
CA ALA A 34 0.78 -17.38 1.07
C ALA A 34 2.29 -17.29 0.85
N VAL A 35 2.70 -16.66 -0.26
CA VAL A 35 4.11 -16.53 -0.66
C VAL A 35 4.46 -15.04 -0.73
N PRO A 36 4.98 -14.44 0.36
CA PRO A 36 5.48 -13.08 0.35
C PRO A 36 6.92 -13.02 -0.19
N ALA A 37 7.17 -12.16 -1.18
CA ALA A 37 8.51 -11.73 -1.52
C ALA A 37 8.87 -10.51 -0.66
N LEU A 38 10.03 -10.54 -0.02
CA LEU A 38 10.54 -9.45 0.79
C LEU A 38 11.37 -8.50 -0.08
N LEU A 39 11.25 -7.20 0.18
CA LEU A 39 12.02 -6.18 -0.56
C LEU A 39 13.52 -6.35 -0.31
N GLU A 40 13.90 -6.69 0.91
CA GLU A 40 15.26 -6.99 1.31
C GLU A 40 15.36 -8.44 1.81
N ALA A 41 16.46 -9.11 1.48
CA ALA A 41 16.73 -10.45 1.99
C ALA A 41 16.99 -10.42 3.51
N PRO A 42 16.49 -11.42 4.27
CA PRO A 42 16.82 -11.55 5.69
C PRO A 42 18.32 -11.66 5.92
N VAL A 43 18.82 -10.92 6.91
CA VAL A 43 20.27 -10.82 7.21
C VAL A 43 20.81 -12.12 7.83
N ARG A 44 19.95 -12.90 8.50
CA ARG A 44 20.26 -14.22 9.04
C ARG A 44 19.40 -15.28 8.35
N ALA A 45 19.89 -16.51 8.37
CA ALA A 45 19.13 -17.65 7.87
C ALA A 45 17.76 -17.75 8.56
N ILE A 46 16.77 -18.22 7.80
CA ILE A 46 15.40 -18.49 8.27
C ILE A 46 15.30 -19.98 8.56
N ALA A 47 14.74 -20.34 9.70
CA ALA A 47 14.34 -21.72 10.03
C ALA A 47 12.83 -21.91 9.88
N GLU A 48 12.38 -23.15 9.64
CA GLU A 48 10.95 -23.47 9.49
C GLU A 48 10.12 -23.17 10.75
N SER A 49 10.75 -23.12 11.93
CA SER A 49 10.12 -22.78 13.20
C SER A 49 10.10 -21.28 13.50
N ASP A 50 10.69 -20.44 12.64
CA ASP A 50 10.70 -19.00 12.81
C ASP A 50 9.29 -18.43 12.56
N SER A 51 8.88 -17.53 13.44
CA SER A 51 7.58 -16.89 13.44
C SER A 51 7.71 -15.42 13.09
N PHE A 52 6.65 -14.87 12.49
CA PHE A 52 6.58 -13.46 12.12
C PHE A 52 5.14 -12.96 12.13
N THR A 53 4.98 -11.64 12.17
CA THR A 53 3.71 -10.94 11.95
C THR A 53 3.73 -10.27 10.57
N LEU A 54 2.72 -10.56 9.74
CA LEU A 54 2.45 -9.86 8.49
C LEU A 54 1.39 -8.78 8.71
N ARG A 55 1.71 -7.54 8.32
CA ARG A 55 0.77 -6.41 8.36
C ARG A 55 0.30 -6.10 6.94
N ALA A 56 -1.00 -5.94 6.76
CA ALA A 56 -1.60 -5.64 5.46
C ALA A 56 -1.01 -4.36 4.85
N GLY A 57 -0.73 -4.40 3.55
CA GLY A 57 -0.05 -3.31 2.88
C GLY A 57 -0.95 -2.19 2.37
N CYS A 58 -0.36 -1.02 2.20
CA CYS A 58 -1.03 0.17 1.70
C CYS A 58 -0.17 0.78 0.60
N ASP A 59 -0.70 0.84 -0.62
CA ASP A 59 -0.07 1.50 -1.78
C ASP A 59 -0.15 3.04 -1.71
N LYS A 60 -0.70 3.56 -0.60
CA LYS A 60 -0.86 4.99 -0.30
C LYS A 60 -1.82 5.70 -1.25
N ARG A 61 -2.70 4.96 -1.93
CA ARG A 61 -3.80 5.50 -2.74
C ARG A 61 -5.09 5.67 -1.92
N MET A 62 -5.87 6.70 -2.23
CA MET A 62 -7.11 7.00 -1.51
C MET A 62 -8.14 5.87 -1.68
N GLU A 63 -8.20 5.30 -2.88
CA GLU A 63 -9.08 4.18 -3.24
C GLU A 63 -8.80 2.97 -2.34
N THR A 64 -7.53 2.61 -2.18
CA THR A 64 -7.12 1.52 -1.28
C THR A 64 -7.43 1.86 0.18
N CYS A 65 -7.20 3.11 0.59
CA CYS A 65 -7.51 3.57 1.95
C CYS A 65 -9.00 3.38 2.31
N GLY A 66 -9.89 3.69 1.36
CA GLY A 66 -11.33 3.45 1.52
C GLY A 66 -11.71 1.98 1.42
N ALA A 67 -11.35 1.32 0.32
CA ALA A 67 -11.82 -0.04 0.02
C ALA A 67 -11.25 -1.11 0.96
N LYS A 68 -9.97 -0.99 1.33
CA LYS A 68 -9.28 -2.01 2.14
C LYS A 68 -9.33 -1.73 3.64
N PHE A 69 -9.33 -0.46 4.03
CA PHE A 69 -9.19 -0.06 5.44
C PHE A 69 -10.37 0.75 5.98
N ALA A 70 -11.34 1.12 5.14
CA ALA A 70 -12.46 2.00 5.50
C ALA A 70 -11.99 3.31 6.20
N ASN A 71 -10.84 3.85 5.78
CA ASN A 71 -10.15 4.93 6.49
C ASN A 71 -9.85 6.17 5.65
N THR A 72 -10.71 6.50 4.68
CA THR A 72 -10.58 7.73 3.87
C THR A 72 -10.52 9.00 4.72
N ALA A 73 -11.22 9.02 5.87
CA ALA A 73 -11.25 10.17 6.78
C ALA A 73 -9.88 10.56 7.35
N ASN A 74 -8.94 9.60 7.47
CA ASN A 74 -7.57 9.85 7.90
C ASN A 74 -6.57 9.77 6.75
N PHE A 75 -7.02 9.90 5.49
CA PHE A 75 -6.12 9.99 4.35
C PHE A 75 -5.39 11.34 4.39
N ARG A 76 -4.06 11.29 4.48
CA ARG A 76 -3.20 12.47 4.67
C ARG A 76 -2.48 12.90 3.38
N GLY A 77 -2.98 12.44 2.24
CA GLY A 77 -2.52 12.84 0.91
C GLY A 77 -3.40 13.94 0.32
N PHE A 78 -3.16 14.24 -0.95
CA PHE A 78 -3.86 15.30 -1.67
C PHE A 78 -4.51 14.76 -2.95
N PRO A 79 -5.61 14.01 -2.84
CA PRO A 79 -6.19 13.27 -3.96
C PRO A 79 -6.85 14.18 -5.02
N HIS A 80 -7.07 15.45 -4.69
CA HIS A 80 -7.79 16.41 -5.54
C HIS A 80 -6.96 17.64 -5.89
N ILE A 81 -5.63 17.63 -5.68
CA ILE A 81 -4.81 18.75 -6.13
C ILE A 81 -4.91 18.84 -7.66
N PRO A 82 -5.40 19.96 -8.21
CA PRO A 82 -5.43 20.14 -9.65
C PRO A 82 -4.00 20.20 -10.21
N GLY A 83 -3.81 19.60 -11.38
CA GLY A 83 -2.53 19.67 -12.10
C GLY A 83 -2.22 21.06 -12.66
N GLN A 84 -1.01 21.26 -13.18
CA GLN A 84 -0.55 22.54 -13.73
C GLN A 84 -1.48 23.10 -14.81
N ASP A 85 -2.05 22.23 -15.64
CA ASP A 85 -2.98 22.64 -16.69
C ASP A 85 -4.21 23.34 -16.13
N ALA A 86 -4.70 22.98 -14.94
CA ALA A 86 -5.84 23.65 -14.31
C ALA A 86 -5.45 25.05 -13.82
N VAL A 87 -4.20 25.25 -13.40
CA VAL A 87 -3.69 26.52 -12.89
C VAL A 87 -3.51 27.55 -14.01
N LEU A 88 -3.12 27.10 -15.20
CA LEU A 88 -2.87 27.97 -16.35
C LEU A 88 -4.13 28.28 -17.18
N ARG A 89 -5.25 27.61 -16.91
CA ARG A 89 -6.52 27.81 -17.62
C ARG A 89 -7.18 29.14 -17.24
N TYR A 90 -7.83 29.75 -18.22
CA TYR A 90 -8.69 30.91 -18.03
C TYR A 90 -10.15 30.54 -18.36
N ALA A 91 -11.09 31.29 -17.80
CA ALA A 91 -12.51 31.04 -18.05
C ALA A 91 -12.90 31.38 -19.50
N THR A 92 -13.47 30.40 -20.21
CA THR A 92 -14.03 30.53 -21.56
C THR A 92 -15.56 30.53 -21.51
N LYS A 93 -16.26 31.07 -22.51
CA LYS A 93 -17.74 31.01 -22.54
C LYS A 93 -18.27 29.59 -22.75
N ASP A 94 -17.48 28.76 -23.41
CA ASP A 94 -17.75 27.34 -23.63
C ASP A 94 -16.92 26.50 -22.65
N GLY A 95 -17.48 25.39 -22.15
CA GLY A 95 -16.87 24.53 -21.13
C GLY A 95 -17.75 24.46 -19.89
N GLY A 96 -17.97 23.26 -19.33
CA GLY A 96 -18.88 23.04 -18.20
C GLY A 96 -18.52 23.88 -16.97
N HIS A 97 -19.27 24.96 -16.74
CA HIS A 97 -19.12 25.88 -15.60
C HIS A 97 -20.22 25.66 -14.54
N GLU A 98 -20.62 24.40 -14.36
CA GLU A 98 -21.66 23.99 -13.41
C GLU A 98 -21.14 23.59 -12.02
N GLY A 99 -19.82 23.69 -11.78
CA GLY A 99 -19.22 23.34 -10.49
C GLY A 99 -19.08 21.83 -10.24
N SER A 100 -18.97 21.04 -11.32
CA SER A 100 -18.68 19.62 -11.27
C SER A 100 -17.22 19.35 -10.84
N VAL A 101 -16.93 18.11 -10.42
CA VAL A 101 -15.56 17.67 -10.10
C VAL A 101 -14.73 17.70 -11.38
N LEU A 102 -13.57 18.39 -11.33
CA LEU A 102 -12.60 18.51 -12.42
C LEU A 102 -11.89 17.18 -12.74
#